data_AF-A0A6A5HJI3-F1
#
_entry.id   AF-A0A6A5HJI3-F1
#
_cell.length_a   1.000
_cell.length_b   1.000
_cell.length_c   1.000
_cell.angle_alpha   90.00
_cell.angle_beta   90.00
_cell.angle_gamma   90.00
#
_symmetry.space_group_name_H-M   'P 1'
#
loop_
_entity.id
_entity.type
_entity.pdbx_description
1 polymer ?
#
loop_
_entity_poly.entity_id
_entity_poly.type
_entity_poly.pdbx_seq_one_letter_code
_entity_poly.pdbx_strand_id
1 'polypeptide(L)'
;MEYYDHSFRDIDWAKYQELFTKETKSENINRSTQINMLQQLLHHGVVHKSVLIMNEFWKETVKREKWKGNWFNYRNHFKDVIAPKIESFEFLHVKFRALLLFVSSRSVQEECAKNPKTNSMTQK
;
A
#
# COMPACT_ATOMS: atom_id res chain seq x y z
N MET A 1 6.57 6.28 -17.80
CA MET A 1 7.17 5.60 -16.64
C MET A 1 6.54 4.22 -16.61
N GLU A 2 7.26 3.23 -17.13
CA GLU A 2 6.75 1.86 -17.34
C GLU A 2 7.60 0.81 -16.63
N TYR A 3 8.69 1.22 -15.98
CA TYR A 3 9.65 0.30 -15.37
C TYR A 3 9.25 -0.07 -13.95
N TYR A 4 9.24 -1.37 -13.66
CA TYR A 4 9.22 -1.98 -12.33
C TYR A 4 10.27 -3.10 -12.31
N ASP A 5 10.75 -3.48 -11.13
CA ASP A 5 11.69 -4.60 -11.02
C ASP A 5 10.94 -5.93 -11.17
N HIS A 6 11.14 -6.61 -12.30
CA HIS A 6 10.41 -7.84 -12.64
C HIS A 6 10.65 -9.00 -11.66
N SER A 7 11.79 -8.99 -10.95
CA SER A 7 12.21 -10.04 -10.03
C SER A 7 12.38 -9.55 -8.60
N PHE A 8 11.77 -8.41 -8.24
CA PHE A 8 11.92 -7.83 -6.91
C PHE A 8 11.56 -8.86 -5.82
N ARG A 9 12.55 -9.20 -4.97
CA ARG A 9 12.47 -10.21 -3.90
C ARG A 9 12.21 -11.64 -4.40
N ASP A 10 12.74 -11.98 -5.57
CA ASP A 10 12.58 -13.29 -6.22
C ASP A 10 11.10 -13.63 -6.52
N ILE A 11 10.28 -12.60 -6.71
CA ILE A 11 8.88 -12.69 -7.09
C ILE A 11 8.76 -12.35 -8.57
N ASP A 12 8.09 -13.20 -9.34
CA ASP A 12 7.72 -12.91 -10.71
C ASP A 12 6.52 -11.93 -10.75
N TRP A 13 6.82 -10.65 -10.93
CA TRP A 13 5.81 -9.59 -10.95
C TRP A 13 5.06 -9.49 -12.28
N ALA A 14 5.51 -10.18 -13.33
CA ALA A 14 4.76 -10.25 -14.59
C ALA A 14 3.41 -10.96 -14.40
N LYS A 15 3.34 -11.93 -13.46
CA LYS A 15 2.10 -12.61 -13.06
C LYS A 15 1.02 -11.66 -12.53
N TYR A 16 1.40 -10.51 -11.96
CA TYR A 16 0.42 -9.49 -11.57
C TYR A 16 -0.29 -8.89 -12.80
N GLN A 17 0.40 -8.77 -13.92
CA GLN A 17 -0.17 -8.26 -15.18
C GLN A 17 -1.11 -9.28 -15.80
N GLU A 18 -0.76 -10.58 -15.74
CA GLU A 18 -1.60 -11.68 -16.22
C GLU A 18 -2.91 -11.79 -15.45
N LEU A 19 -2.89 -11.62 -14.12
CA LEU A 19 -4.09 -11.67 -13.28
C LEU A 19 -5.05 -10.50 -13.52
N PHE A 20 -4.54 -9.38 -14.04
CA PHE A 20 -5.30 -8.14 -14.17
C PHE A 20 -5.08 -7.50 -15.54
N THR A 21 -5.62 -8.17 -16.56
CA THR A 21 -5.52 -7.77 -17.98
C THR A 21 -6.27 -6.48 -18.32
N LYS A 22 -7.32 -6.14 -17.57
CA LYS A 22 -8.06 -4.89 -17.79
C LYS A 22 -7.24 -3.69 -17.29
N GLU A 23 -7.11 -2.69 -18.17
CA GLU A 23 -6.46 -1.44 -17.82
C GLU A 23 -7.23 -0.68 -16.75
N THR A 24 -6.47 0.09 -16.00
CA THR A 24 -7.00 1.02 -15.01
C THR A 24 -7.53 2.25 -15.74
N LYS A 25 -8.68 2.78 -15.29
CA LYS A 25 -9.25 4.02 -15.85
C LYS A 25 -8.50 5.29 -15.42
N SER A 26 -7.45 5.17 -14.60
CA SER A 26 -6.70 6.31 -14.09
C SER A 26 -5.59 6.72 -15.06
N GLU A 27 -5.55 8.01 -15.40
CA GLU A 27 -4.50 8.59 -16.26
C GLU A 27 -3.08 8.47 -15.65
N ASN A 28 -2.96 8.40 -14.32
CA ASN A 28 -1.68 8.42 -13.63
C ASN A 28 -1.28 7.05 -13.04
N ILE A 29 -2.22 6.12 -12.93
CA ILE A 29 -1.99 4.82 -12.30
C ILE A 29 -2.17 3.77 -13.37
N ASN A 30 -1.07 3.32 -13.97
CA ASN A 30 -1.06 2.17 -14.87
C ASN A 30 -0.69 0.89 -14.11
N ARG A 31 -0.55 -0.22 -14.83
CA ARG A 31 -0.19 -1.53 -14.24
C ARG A 31 1.18 -1.50 -13.56
N SER A 32 2.19 -0.91 -14.20
CA SER A 32 3.54 -0.78 -13.64
C SER A 32 3.53 0.04 -12.34
N THR A 33 2.72 1.10 -12.28
CA THR A 33 2.50 1.89 -11.05
C THR A 33 1.93 1.02 -9.94
N GLN A 34 0.92 0.19 -10.21
CA GLN A 34 0.35 -0.71 -9.19
C GLN A 34 1.38 -1.72 -8.67
N ILE A 35 2.23 -2.24 -9.55
CA ILE A 35 3.33 -3.13 -9.16
C ILE A 35 4.32 -2.37 -8.28
N ASN A 36 4.76 -1.19 -8.70
CA ASN A 36 5.66 -0.34 -7.92
C ASN A 36 5.06 -0.01 -6.54
N MET A 37 3.75 0.26 -6.44
CA MET A 37 3.07 0.46 -5.16
C MET A 37 3.24 -0.76 -4.24
N LEU A 38 3.04 -1.98 -4.74
CA LEU A 38 3.22 -3.21 -3.96
C LEU A 38 4.69 -3.44 -3.57
N GLN A 39 5.64 -3.18 -4.48
CA GLN A 39 7.07 -3.31 -4.22
C GLN A 39 7.55 -2.34 -3.13
N GLN A 40 7.08 -1.09 -3.15
CA GLN A 40 7.42 -0.09 -2.13
C GLN A 40 6.89 -0.49 -0.74
N LEU A 41 5.67 -1.03 -0.67
CA LEU A 41 5.09 -1.53 0.58
C LEU A 41 5.86 -2.74 1.12
N LEU A 42 6.22 -3.69 0.26
CA LEU A 42 7.03 -4.84 0.63
C LEU A 42 8.43 -4.42 1.09
N HIS A 43 9.07 -3.49 0.38
CA HIS A 43 10.36 -2.94 0.77
C HIS A 43 10.28 -2.35 2.19
N HIS A 44 9.29 -1.49 2.44
CA HIS A 44 9.08 -0.90 3.75
C HIS A 44 8.86 -1.96 4.83
N GLY A 45 7.99 -2.94 4.57
CA GLY A 45 7.69 -4.01 5.52
C GLY A 45 8.91 -4.85 5.91
N VAL A 46 9.82 -5.10 4.97
CA VAL A 46 11.04 -5.84 5.25
C VAL A 46 12.05 -5.00 6.03
N VAL A 47 12.22 -3.73 5.66
CA VAL A 47 13.23 -2.84 6.25
C VAL A 47 12.83 -2.36 7.64
N HIS A 48 11.61 -1.85 7.79
CA HIS A 48 11.17 -1.16 9.01
C HIS A 48 10.35 -2.05 9.94
N LYS A 49 9.75 -3.14 9.43
CA LYS A 49 8.94 -4.10 10.21
C LYS A 49 7.82 -3.44 11.02
N SER A 50 7.28 -2.34 10.51
CA SER A 50 6.24 -1.53 11.16
C SER A 50 5.09 -1.21 10.20
N VAL A 51 3.94 -0.87 10.79
CA VAL A 51 2.77 -0.38 10.05
C VAL A 51 3.03 1.01 9.49
N LEU A 52 2.37 1.34 8.38
CA LEU A 52 2.52 2.63 7.71
C LEU A 52 1.46 3.64 8.13
N ILE A 53 1.91 4.88 8.32
CA ILE A 53 1.04 6.05 8.18
C ILE A 53 0.89 6.30 6.67
N MET A 54 -0.18 5.73 6.09
CA MET A 54 -0.38 5.69 4.63
C MET A 54 -0.31 7.07 3.95
N ASN A 55 -0.70 8.14 4.66
CA ASN A 55 -0.65 9.51 4.11
C ASN A 55 0.79 9.96 3.88
N GLU A 56 1.62 9.91 4.91
CA GLU A 56 3.04 10.32 4.81
C GLU A 56 3.79 9.41 3.85
N PHE A 57 3.56 8.09 3.91
CA PHE A 57 4.17 7.13 3.01
C PHE A 57 3.95 7.46 1.54
N TRP A 58 2.69 7.70 1.12
CA TRP A 58 2.40 8.02 -0.29
C TRP A 58 2.90 9.41 -0.69
N LYS A 59 2.81 10.39 0.22
CA LYS A 59 3.33 11.74 -0.03
C LYS A 59 4.84 11.72 -0.27
N GLU A 60 5.59 10.99 0.55
CA GLU A 60 7.04 10.83 0.40
C GLU A 60 7.38 10.00 -0.85
N THR A 61 6.68 8.89 -1.08
CA THR A 61 6.94 8.01 -2.23
C THR A 61 6.69 8.72 -3.56
N VAL A 62 5.57 9.43 -3.71
CA VAL A 62 5.28 10.19 -4.94
C VAL A 62 6.34 11.26 -5.20
N LYS A 63 6.81 11.95 -4.15
CA LYS A 63 7.87 12.94 -4.27
C LYS A 63 9.22 12.31 -4.63
N ARG A 64 9.62 11.24 -3.95
CA ARG A 64 10.90 10.55 -4.14
C ARG A 64 11.00 9.91 -5.52
N GLU A 65 9.98 9.16 -5.90
CA GLU A 65 9.92 8.41 -7.16
C GLU A 65 9.46 9.29 -8.34
N LYS A 66 9.14 10.57 -8.09
CA LYS A 66 8.66 11.54 -9.09
C LYS A 66 7.43 11.03 -9.86
N TRP A 67 6.51 10.37 -9.17
CA TRP A 67 5.25 9.91 -9.78
C TRP A 67 4.36 11.12 -10.11
N LYS A 68 3.56 11.00 -11.17
CA LYS A 68 2.70 12.09 -11.66
C LYS A 68 1.40 12.19 -10.85
N GLY A 69 0.90 13.39 -10.59
CA GLY A 69 -0.40 13.59 -9.93
C GLY A 69 -0.37 13.55 -8.40
N ASN A 70 -1.55 13.51 -7.79
CA ASN A 70 -1.72 13.70 -6.34
C ASN A 70 -1.55 12.38 -5.56
N TRP A 71 -0.76 12.39 -4.47
CA TRP A 71 -0.56 11.25 -3.56
C TRP A 71 -1.87 10.64 -3.04
N PHE A 72 -2.93 11.45 -2.89
CA PHE A 72 -4.25 11.00 -2.48
C PHE A 72 -4.85 9.97 -3.45
N ASN A 73 -4.59 10.12 -4.76
CA ASN A 73 -5.09 9.19 -5.78
C ASN A 73 -4.44 7.82 -5.61
N TYR A 74 -3.14 7.77 -5.33
CA TYR A 74 -2.41 6.53 -5.08
C TYR A 74 -2.89 5.85 -3.79
N ARG A 75 -3.09 6.64 -2.73
CA ARG A 75 -3.64 6.14 -1.46
C ARG A 75 -5.00 5.48 -1.66
N ASN A 76 -5.93 6.16 -2.31
CA ASN A 76 -7.28 5.65 -2.49
C ASN A 76 -7.30 4.49 -3.47
N HIS A 77 -6.53 4.56 -4.56
CA HIS A 77 -6.40 3.44 -5.48
C HIS A 77 -5.86 2.19 -4.79
N PHE A 78 -4.83 2.33 -3.94
CA PHE A 78 -4.37 1.21 -3.13
C PHE A 78 -5.50 0.67 -2.26
N LYS A 79 -6.12 1.54 -1.46
CA LYS A 79 -7.15 1.17 -0.48
C LYS A 79 -8.36 0.49 -1.11
N ASP A 80 -8.86 1.05 -2.22
CA ASP A 80 -10.16 0.69 -2.78
C ASP A 80 -10.03 -0.38 -3.88
N VAL A 81 -8.86 -0.51 -4.52
CA VAL A 81 -8.66 -1.41 -5.68
C VAL A 81 -7.68 -2.54 -5.40
N ILE A 82 -6.55 -2.25 -4.75
CA ILE A 82 -5.45 -3.22 -4.57
C ILE A 82 -5.62 -4.00 -3.27
N ALA A 83 -5.81 -3.30 -2.15
CA ALA A 83 -5.84 -3.89 -0.81
C ALA A 83 -6.86 -5.02 -0.66
N PRO A 84 -8.11 -4.91 -1.18
CA PRO A 84 -9.10 -5.98 -1.07
C PRO A 84 -8.72 -7.27 -1.82
N LYS A 85 -7.72 -7.21 -2.70
CA LYS A 85 -7.29 -8.32 -3.56
C LYS A 85 -5.97 -8.95 -3.12
N ILE A 86 -5.31 -8.41 -2.09
CA ILE A 86 -3.98 -8.90 -1.66
C ILE A 86 -4.02 -10.40 -1.34
N GLU A 87 -5.09 -10.87 -0.71
CA GLU A 87 -5.26 -12.29 -0.37
C GLU A 87 -5.35 -13.19 -1.61
N SER A 88 -5.91 -12.69 -2.71
CA SER A 88 -6.06 -13.42 -3.97
C SER A 88 -4.82 -13.36 -4.87
N PHE A 89 -3.72 -12.73 -4.43
CA PHE A 89 -2.47 -12.70 -5.19
C PHE A 89 -1.73 -14.03 -5.03
N GLU A 90 -2.22 -15.08 -5.70
CA GLU A 90 -1.68 -16.45 -5.59
C GLU A 90 -0.21 -16.56 -5.98
N PHE A 91 0.25 -15.71 -6.91
CA PHE A 91 1.66 -15.62 -7.32
C PHE A 91 2.61 -15.16 -6.20
N LEU A 92 2.10 -14.48 -5.17
CA LEU A 92 2.88 -14.09 -4.01
C LEU A 92 2.91 -15.24 -3.00
N HIS A 93 4.07 -15.56 -2.45
CA HIS A 93 4.13 -16.46 -1.30
C HIS A 93 3.31 -15.89 -0.12
N VAL A 94 2.66 -16.76 0.67
CA VAL A 94 1.77 -16.34 1.79
C VAL A 94 2.41 -15.33 2.74
N LYS A 95 3.72 -15.48 3.00
CA LYS A 95 4.52 -14.54 3.81
C LYS A 95 4.48 -13.10 3.28
N PHE A 96 4.49 -12.90 1.96
CA PHE A 96 4.48 -11.58 1.35
C PHE A 96 3.07 -10.98 1.32
N ARG A 97 2.04 -11.81 1.12
CA ARG A 97 0.65 -11.37 1.29
C ARG A 97 0.39 -10.90 2.72
N ALA A 98 0.81 -11.70 3.71
CA ALA A 98 0.70 -11.35 5.11
C ALA A 98 1.47 -10.06 5.45
N LEU A 99 2.67 -9.88 4.90
CA LEU A 99 3.44 -8.65 5.10
C LEU A 99 2.74 -7.43 4.51
N LEU A 100 2.21 -7.54 3.29
CA LEU A 100 1.45 -6.47 2.64
C LEU A 100 0.21 -6.08 3.47
N LEU A 101 -0.53 -7.07 3.96
CA LEU A 101 -1.66 -6.83 4.86
C LEU A 101 -1.20 -6.15 6.14
N PHE A 102 -0.15 -6.64 6.80
CA PHE A 102 0.39 -6.07 8.03
C PHE A 102 0.82 -4.61 7.87
N VAL A 103 1.65 -4.28 6.87
CA VAL A 103 2.13 -2.89 6.71
C VAL A 103 0.99 -1.93 6.37
N SER A 104 -0.08 -2.43 5.76
CA SER A 104 -1.22 -1.64 5.31
C SER A 104 -2.48 -1.76 6.17
N SER A 105 -2.43 -2.47 7.32
CA SER A 105 -3.59 -2.83 8.15
C SER A 105 -4.21 -1.67 8.95
N ARG A 106 -4.08 -0.43 8.46
CA ARG A 106 -4.47 0.84 9.09
C ARG A 106 -3.58 1.19 10.30
N SER A 107 -3.25 2.46 10.41
CA SER A 107 -2.88 3.12 11.65
C SER A 107 -4.05 3.09 12.66
N VAL A 108 -4.43 1.89 13.15
CA VAL A 108 -5.31 1.75 14.33
C VAL A 108 -4.75 2.53 15.52
N GLN A 109 -3.45 2.80 15.54
CA GLN A 109 -2.83 3.64 16.57
C GLN A 109 -3.17 5.13 16.49
N GLU A 110 -3.42 5.72 15.31
CA GLU A 110 -3.81 7.14 15.22
C GLU A 110 -5.28 7.37 15.63
N GLU A 111 -6.12 6.34 15.50
CA GLU A 111 -7.54 6.39 15.86
C GLU A 111 -7.75 5.97 17.34
N CYS A 112 -6.97 5.00 17.86
CA CYS A 112 -6.94 4.68 19.28
C CYS A 112 -6.30 5.78 20.15
N ALA A 113 -5.27 6.48 19.66
CA ALA A 113 -4.64 7.57 20.41
C ALA A 113 -5.51 8.84 20.49
N LYS A 114 -6.54 8.98 19.64
CA LYS A 114 -7.46 10.13 19.64
C LYS A 114 -8.69 9.95 20.53
N ASN A 115 -8.84 8.81 21.22
CA ASN A 115 -9.95 8.56 22.15
C ASN A 115 -9.51 8.04 23.54
N PRO A 116 -8.69 8.77 24.32
CA PRO A 116 -8.78 8.68 25.77
C PRO A 116 -9.99 9.54 26.18
N LYS A 117 -11.21 8.98 26.17
CA LYS A 117 -12.35 9.66 26.76
C LYS A 117 -12.01 10.00 28.21
N THR A 118 -11.89 11.29 28.45
CA THR A 118 -11.90 12.00 29.72
C THR A 118 -13.05 11.51 30.59
N ASN A 119 -12.77 10.61 31.53
CA ASN A 119 -13.61 10.47 32.72
C ASN A 119 -13.22 11.58 33.71
N SER A 120 -13.64 12.81 33.41
CA SER A 120 -13.83 13.82 34.45
C SER A 120 -15.13 13.45 35.19
N MET A 121 -15.02 12.69 36.28
CA MET A 121 -16.10 12.59 37.26
C MET A 121 -16.32 14.00 37.82
N THR A 122 -17.38 14.65 37.37
CA THR A 122 -17.98 15.77 38.08
C THR A 122 -18.88 15.16 39.16
N GLN A 123 -18.39 15.06 40.39
CA GLN A 123 -19.28 14.88 41.54
C GLN A 123 -19.82 16.26 41.93
N LYS A 124 -21.15 16.35 41.93
CA LYS A 124 -21.93 17.45 42.51
C LYS A 124 -21.89 17.37 44.02
#